data_AF-A0A5B0W5G8-F1
#
_entry.id   AF-A0A5B0W5G8-F1
#
_cell.length_a   1.000
_cell.length_b   1.000
_cell.length_c   1.000
_cell.angle_alpha   90.00
_cell.angle_beta   90.00
_cell.angle_gamma   90.00
#
_symmetry.space_group_name_H-M   'P 1'
#
loop_
_entity.id
_entity.type
_entity.pdbx_description
1 polymer ?
#
loop_
_entity_poly.entity_id
_entity_poly.type
_entity_poly.pdbx_seq_one_letter_code
_entity_poly.pdbx_strand_id
1 'polypeptide(L)'
;MNLDHPLLGLIKNCETMCEAACCGRDAFDFSPIHVASFLLRYSGCAEDDEVAKIRLQLDRLAEDSRQLPTEGGTISIAEMNQLFTGEELAELSAIISTALDQALQLISIAEQMPRIS
;
A
#
# COMPACT_ATOMS: atom_id res chain seq x y z
N MET A 1 -4.02 13.76 -7.19
CA MET A 1 -2.58 13.49 -7.06
C MET A 1 -2.25 12.23 -7.82
N ASN A 2 -0.98 12.09 -8.21
CA ASN A 2 -0.46 10.86 -8.79
C ASN A 2 0.41 10.17 -7.75
N LEU A 3 0.41 8.84 -7.75
CA LEU A 3 1.28 8.06 -6.89
C LEU A 3 2.55 7.67 -7.65
N ASP A 4 3.68 7.75 -6.97
CA ASP A 4 4.97 7.34 -7.54
C ASP A 4 5.27 5.87 -7.21
N HIS A 5 6.14 5.25 -8.00
CA HIS A 5 6.76 3.98 -7.62
C HIS A 5 7.71 4.17 -6.44
N PRO A 6 7.84 3.18 -5.54
CA PRO A 6 7.23 1.85 -5.59
C PRO A 6 5.77 1.75 -5.09
N LEU A 7 5.25 2.71 -4.32
CA LEU A 7 3.91 2.63 -3.70
C LEU A 7 2.79 2.43 -4.73
N LEU A 8 2.85 3.10 -5.89
CA LEU A 8 1.90 2.86 -6.98
C LEU A 8 1.89 1.39 -7.42
N GLY A 9 3.07 0.77 -7.52
CA GLY A 9 3.20 -0.63 -7.91
C GLY A 9 2.57 -1.56 -6.87
N LEU A 10 2.76 -1.25 -5.59
CA LEU A 10 2.17 -2.01 -4.48
C LEU A 10 0.65 -1.94 -4.51
N ILE A 11 0.09 -0.73 -4.66
CA ILE A 11 -1.36 -0.54 -4.71
C ILE A 11 -1.96 -1.30 -5.89
N LYS A 12 -1.37 -1.21 -7.08
CA LYS A 12 -1.80 -1.99 -8.25
C LYS A 12 -1.69 -3.50 -8.05
N ASN A 13 -0.70 -3.97 -7.30
CA ASN A 13 -0.58 -5.40 -6.98
C ASN A 13 -1.69 -5.86 -6.02
N CYS A 14 -2.28 -4.96 -5.24
CA CYS A 14 -3.37 -5.26 -4.32
C CYS A 14 -4.76 -5.16 -4.99
N GLU A 15 -4.85 -4.70 -6.24
CA GLU A 15 -6.07 -4.69 -7.04
C GLU A 15 -6.44 -6.12 -7.48
N THR A 16 -7.26 -6.82 -6.68
CA THR A 16 -7.45 -8.28 -6.81
C THR A 16 -8.89 -8.73 -6.97
N MET A 17 -9.87 -7.92 -6.56
CA MET A 17 -11.29 -8.32 -6.54
C MET A 17 -12.09 -7.85 -7.77
N CYS A 18 -11.72 -6.70 -8.33
CA CYS A 18 -12.45 -6.00 -9.38
C CYS A 18 -11.50 -4.97 -10.04
N GLU A 19 -11.83 -4.44 -11.21
CA GLU A 19 -11.12 -3.26 -11.72
C GLU A 19 -11.50 -2.03 -10.86
N ALA A 20 -10.53 -1.21 -10.47
CA ALA A 20 -10.74 0.04 -9.72
C ALA A 20 -11.71 0.98 -10.44
N ALA A 21 -11.77 0.89 -11.77
CA ALA A 21 -12.72 1.61 -12.61
C ALA A 21 -14.20 1.28 -12.30
N CYS A 22 -14.49 0.10 -11.72
CA CYS A 22 -15.83 -0.37 -11.43
C CYS A 22 -16.16 -0.42 -9.93
N CYS A 23 -15.20 -0.75 -9.07
CA CYS A 23 -15.44 -0.96 -7.64
C CYS A 23 -14.72 0.02 -6.70
N GLY A 24 -13.94 0.97 -7.21
CA GLY A 24 -13.23 1.96 -6.38
C GLY A 24 -12.36 1.32 -5.30
N ARG A 25 -12.40 1.80 -4.04
CA ARG A 25 -11.67 1.26 -2.88
C ARG A 25 -11.91 -0.24 -2.64
N ASP A 26 -13.09 -0.76 -2.97
CA ASP A 26 -13.41 -2.18 -2.77
C ASP A 26 -12.72 -3.11 -3.79
N ALA A 27 -12.04 -2.55 -4.81
CA ALA A 27 -11.20 -3.31 -5.73
C ALA A 27 -9.88 -3.77 -5.11
N PHE A 28 -9.44 -3.13 -4.01
CA PHE A 28 -8.12 -3.31 -3.42
C PHE A 28 -8.18 -4.15 -2.15
N ASP A 29 -7.43 -5.25 -2.12
CA ASP A 29 -7.18 -6.05 -0.92
C ASP A 29 -5.73 -5.88 -0.47
N PHE A 30 -5.54 -5.02 0.55
CA PHE A 30 -4.25 -4.79 1.20
C PHE A 30 -3.90 -5.87 2.22
N SER A 31 -4.21 -7.14 1.94
CA SER A 31 -3.78 -8.24 2.78
C SER A 31 -2.23 -8.31 2.82
N PRO A 32 -1.64 -8.67 3.97
CA PRO A 32 -0.18 -8.81 4.10
C PRO A 32 0.41 -9.81 3.11
N ILE A 33 -0.38 -10.77 2.63
CA ILE A 33 0.05 -11.76 1.63
C ILE A 33 0.28 -11.10 0.27
N HIS A 34 -0.62 -10.23 -0.18
CA HIS A 34 -0.44 -9.50 -1.44
C HIS A 34 0.73 -8.52 -1.34
N VAL A 35 0.88 -7.85 -0.20
CA VAL A 35 2.02 -6.95 0.02
C VAL A 35 3.33 -7.74 0.05
N ALA A 36 3.40 -8.89 0.71
CA ALA A 36 4.58 -9.75 0.70
C ALA A 36 4.89 -10.25 -0.72
N SER A 37 3.87 -10.67 -1.48
CA SER A 37 4.03 -11.10 -2.87
C SER A 37 4.61 -9.97 -3.75
N PHE A 38 4.21 -8.72 -3.52
CA PHE A 38 4.78 -7.57 -4.22
C PHE A 38 6.26 -7.39 -3.89
N LEU A 39 6.63 -7.43 -2.61
CA LEU A 39 8.02 -7.23 -2.17
C LEU A 39 8.96 -8.31 -2.71
N LEU A 40 8.49 -9.56 -2.77
CA LEU A 40 9.31 -10.70 -3.18
C LEU A 40 9.40 -10.88 -4.71
N ARG A 41 8.64 -10.12 -5.51
CA ARG A 41 8.38 -10.46 -6.92
C ARG A 41 9.60 -10.51 -7.83
N TYR A 42 10.66 -9.75 -7.53
CA TYR A 42 11.83 -9.64 -8.41
C TYR A 42 13.06 -10.37 -7.87
N SER A 43 13.42 -10.17 -6.60
CA SER A 43 14.61 -10.77 -6.01
C SER A 43 14.31 -11.99 -5.14
N GLY A 44 13.03 -12.27 -4.85
CA GLY A 44 12.66 -13.29 -3.87
C GLY A 44 12.94 -12.88 -2.42
N CYS A 45 13.32 -11.63 -2.18
CA CYS A 45 13.59 -11.02 -0.88
C CYS A 45 12.94 -9.63 -0.83
N ALA A 46 12.66 -9.11 0.37
CA ALA A 46 12.26 -7.71 0.50
C ALA A 46 13.50 -6.81 0.48
N GLU A 47 13.61 -5.93 -0.52
CA GLU A 47 14.71 -4.98 -0.61
C GLU A 47 14.50 -3.79 0.34
N ASP A 48 15.48 -3.54 1.23
CA ASP A 48 15.40 -2.49 2.24
C ASP A 48 15.15 -1.09 1.63
N ASP A 49 15.73 -0.81 0.46
CA ASP A 49 15.58 0.48 -0.21
C ASP A 49 14.18 0.67 -0.80
N GLU A 50 13.57 -0.40 -1.33
CA GLU A 50 12.18 -0.37 -1.81
C GLU A 50 11.23 -0.17 -0.64
N VAL A 51 11.41 -0.91 0.46
CA VAL A 51 10.61 -0.78 1.68
C VAL A 51 10.72 0.64 2.26
N ALA A 52 11.93 1.20 2.35
CA ALA A 52 12.14 2.55 2.85
C ALA A 52 11.44 3.61 1.97
N LYS A 53 11.46 3.44 0.64
CA LYS A 53 10.73 4.32 -0.29
C LYS A 53 9.21 4.22 -0.11
N ILE A 54 8.67 3.01 0.04
CA ILE A 54 7.24 2.80 0.31
C ILE A 54 6.83 3.54 1.59
N ARG A 55 7.59 3.36 2.69
CA ARG A 55 7.31 4.05 3.96
C ARG A 55 7.33 5.56 3.81
N LEU A 56 8.36 6.12 3.15
CA LEU A 56 8.43 7.56 2.90
C LEU A 56 7.24 8.07 2.09
N GLN A 57 6.75 7.31 1.11
CA GLN A 57 5.58 7.68 0.32
C GLN A 57 4.29 7.61 1.14
N LEU A 58 4.15 6.62 2.02
CA LEU A 58 3.02 6.51 2.96
C LEU A 58 3.01 7.65 3.98
N ASP A 59 4.18 8.03 4.52
CA ASP A 59 4.31 9.16 5.43
C ASP A 59 3.88 10.48 4.76
N ARG A 60 4.19 10.64 3.47
CA ARG A 60 3.73 11.79 2.69
C ARG A 60 2.22 11.79 2.51
N LEU A 61 1.60 10.64 2.20
CA LEU A 61 0.14 10.54 2.13
C LEU A 61 -0.52 10.90 3.47
N ALA A 62 0.06 10.45 4.58
CA ALA A 62 -0.41 10.78 5.93
C ALA A 62 -0.19 12.26 6.30
N GLU A 63 0.78 12.95 5.70
CA GLU A 63 0.96 14.39 5.85
C GLU A 63 -0.01 15.18 4.96
N ASP A 64 -0.17 14.78 3.71
CA ASP A 64 -1.13 15.38 2.77
C ASP A 64 -2.56 15.31 3.33
N SER A 65 -2.89 14.21 4.02
CA SER A 65 -4.19 14.03 4.66
C SER A 65 -4.46 15.04 5.78
N ARG A 66 -3.42 15.42 6.54
CA ARG A 66 -3.51 16.46 7.60
C ARG A 66 -3.64 17.87 7.04
N GLN A 67 -3.18 18.08 5.80
CA GLN A 67 -3.24 19.37 5.13
C GLN A 67 -4.58 19.62 4.44
N LEU A 68 -5.42 18.59 4.30
CA LEU A 68 -6.76 18.76 3.74
C LEU A 68 -7.69 19.50 4.71
N PRO A 69 -8.51 20.44 4.20
CA PRO A 69 -9.53 21.10 5.01
C PRO A 69 -10.51 20.09 5.63
N THR A 70 -10.83 20.29 6.92
CA THR A 70 -11.78 19.42 7.65
C THR A 70 -13.17 19.42 7.03
N GLU A 71 -13.60 20.53 6.43
CA GLU A 71 -14.88 20.64 5.73
C GLU A 71 -14.65 20.65 4.21
N GLY A 72 -15.12 19.60 3.53
CA GLY A 72 -15.14 19.51 2.07
C GLY A 72 -13.77 19.33 1.39
N GLY A 73 -12.68 19.19 2.15
CA GLY A 73 -11.36 18.92 1.61
C GLY A 73 -11.23 17.49 1.09
N THR A 74 -11.17 17.35 -0.23
CA THR A 74 -10.95 16.03 -0.87
C THR A 74 -9.79 16.07 -1.86
N ILE A 75 -9.07 14.96 -1.98
CA ILE A 75 -8.07 14.72 -3.00
C ILE A 75 -8.45 13.50 -3.85
N SER A 76 -8.22 13.57 -5.14
CA SER A 76 -8.39 12.39 -6.02
C SER A 76 -7.08 11.62 -6.13
N ILE A 77 -7.12 10.30 -6.00
CA ILE A 77 -6.05 9.41 -6.44
C ILE A 77 -6.52 8.75 -7.73
N ALA A 78 -5.93 9.15 -8.85
CA ALA A 78 -6.41 8.78 -10.18
C ALA A 78 -6.38 7.27 -10.41
N GLU A 79 -5.34 6.61 -9.89
CA GLU A 79 -5.12 5.17 -10.05
C GLU A 79 -6.09 4.31 -9.24
N MET A 80 -6.74 4.89 -8.23
CA MET A 80 -7.80 4.25 -7.45
C MET A 80 -9.20 4.69 -7.90
N ASN A 81 -9.28 5.61 -8.87
CA ASN A 81 -10.53 6.20 -9.36
C ASN A 81 -11.46 6.72 -8.24
N GLN A 82 -10.87 7.29 -7.18
CA GLN A 82 -11.61 7.67 -5.98
C GLN A 82 -11.17 9.03 -5.42
N LEU A 83 -12.12 9.73 -4.83
CA LEU A 83 -11.90 10.90 -3.97
C LEU A 83 -11.75 10.44 -2.53
N PHE A 84 -10.78 11.01 -1.83
CA PHE A 84 -10.49 10.77 -0.43
C PHE A 84 -10.60 12.07 0.34
N THR A 85 -11.36 12.05 1.42
CA THR A 85 -11.24 13.02 2.50
C THR A 85 -9.91 12.86 3.23
N GLY A 86 -9.55 13.83 4.08
CA GLY A 86 -8.37 13.70 4.94
C GLY A 86 -8.43 12.45 5.84
N GLU A 87 -9.61 12.11 6.38
CA GLU A 87 -9.77 10.92 7.21
C GLU A 87 -9.57 9.63 6.41
N GLU A 88 -10.20 9.51 5.23
CA GLU A 88 -10.07 8.32 4.39
C GLU A 88 -8.64 8.15 3.84
N LEU A 89 -7.94 9.25 3.53
CA LEU A 89 -6.56 9.19 3.08
C LEU A 89 -5.62 8.75 4.22
N ALA A 90 -5.86 9.26 5.43
CA ALA A 90 -5.13 8.82 6.62
C ALA A 90 -5.39 7.33 6.90
N GLU A 91 -6.65 6.87 6.84
CA GLU A 91 -7.04 5.48 6.99
C GLU A 91 -6.33 4.59 5.96
N LEU A 92 -6.35 4.96 4.68
CA LEU A 92 -5.67 4.24 3.61
C LEU A 92 -4.16 4.10 3.89
N SER A 93 -3.50 5.20 4.25
CA SER A 93 -2.06 5.19 4.56
C SER A 93 -1.73 4.28 5.74
N ALA A 94 -2.60 4.24 6.77
CA ALA A 94 -2.43 3.41 7.95
C ALA A 94 -2.67 1.92 7.65
N ILE A 95 -3.68 1.60 6.84
CA ILE A 95 -3.96 0.22 6.38
C ILE A 95 -2.75 -0.34 5.63
N ILE A 96 -2.23 0.40 4.64
CA ILE A 96 -1.09 -0.06 3.84
C ILE A 96 0.17 -0.17 4.71
N SER A 97 0.41 0.78 5.62
CA SER A 97 1.56 0.72 6.54
C SER A 97 1.50 -0.51 7.46
N THR A 98 0.33 -0.79 8.02
CA THR A 98 0.12 -1.98 8.86
C THR A 98 0.33 -3.26 8.07
N ALA A 99 -0.22 -3.34 6.85
CA ALA A 99 -0.05 -4.48 5.98
C ALA A 99 1.42 -4.69 5.56
N LEU A 100 2.17 -3.61 5.33
CA LEU A 100 3.60 -3.65 5.04
C LEU A 100 4.39 -4.24 6.21
N ASP A 101 4.13 -3.79 7.43
CA ASP A 101 4.81 -4.32 8.62
C ASP A 101 4.50 -5.80 8.85
N GLN A 102 3.23 -6.19 8.67
CA GLN A 102 2.82 -7.60 8.74
C GLN A 102 3.45 -8.45 7.63
N ALA A 103 3.56 -7.93 6.41
CA ALA A 103 4.22 -8.61 5.30
C ALA A 103 5.70 -8.87 5.57
N LEU A 104 6.42 -7.88 6.10
CA LEU A 104 7.83 -8.03 6.48
C LEU A 104 8.02 -9.08 7.58
N GLN A 105 7.11 -9.14 8.55
CA GLN A 105 7.11 -10.19 9.57
C GLN A 105 6.88 -11.58 8.95
N LEU A 106 5.92 -11.71 8.02
CA LEU A 106 5.67 -12.98 7.32
C LEU A 106 6.90 -13.45 6.53
N ILE A 107 7.55 -12.54 5.81
CA ILE A 107 8.78 -12.83 5.06
C ILE A 107 9.88 -13.31 6.01
N SER A 108 10.11 -12.58 7.10
CA SER A 108 11.14 -12.93 8.08
C SER A 108 10.89 -14.30 8.73
N ILE A 109 9.63 -14.63 9.03
CA ILE A 109 9.26 -15.96 9.55
C ILE A 109 9.55 -17.04 8.50
N ALA A 110 9.14 -16.82 7.25
CA ALA A 110 9.34 -17.77 6.16
C ALA A 110 10.82 -18.06 5.88
N GLU A 111 11.69 -17.05 6.00
CA GLU A 111 13.15 -17.19 5.88
C GLU A 111 13.77 -18.01 7.02
N GLN A 112 13.17 -17.98 8.20
CA GLN A 112 13.63 -18.72 9.38
C GLN A 112 13.12 -20.17 9.42
N MET A 113 12.16 -20.54 8.57
CA MET A 113 11.65 -21.92 8.52
C MET A 113 12.69 -22.84 7.86
N PRO A 114 13.10 -23.95 8.53
CA PRO A 114 14.01 -24.91 7.92
C PRO A 114 13.37 -25.51 6.68
N ARG A 115 14.06 -25.41 5.54
CA ARG A 115 13.62 -26.09 4.31
C ARG A 115 13.69 -27.59 4.55
N ILE A 116 12.53 -28.24 4.56
CA ILE A 116 12.43 -29.71 4.63
C ILE A 116 13.04 -30.21 3.32
N SER A 117 14.28 -30.67 3.41
CA SER A 117 15.06 -31.24 2.30
C SER A 117 14.72 -32.71 2.12
#